data_AF-A0A2T7NZA4-F1
#
_entry.id   AF-A0A2T7NZA4-F1
#
_cell.length_a   1.000
_cell.length_b   1.000
_cell.length_c   1.000
_cell.angle_alpha   90.00
_cell.angle_beta   90.00
_cell.angle_gamma   90.00
#
_symmetry.space_group_name_H-M   'P 1'
#
loop_
_entity.id
_entity.type
_entity.pdbx_description
1 polymer ?
#
loop_
_entity_poly.entity_id
_entity_poly.type
_entity_poly.pdbx_seq_one_letter_code
_entity_poly.pdbx_strand_id
1 'polypeptide(L)'
;MCDIILTKFNKNCVLYSDVVYEHYNETNDNNVYFRIRFGASSVCNYNLAVTAIFSIIYSSAMIAGYIFIYFRDKGDKKIDLAHIAFLIHCLTEMAVALLMLVLACMVSAGFTHLCKGITSGPYSVPSCSHAEKFKDWRGHDATNFYTCLAVATAGAWFQFVFWLLQGLFGVWKLWRLNMLPVLPDWLKLPCVTSA
;
A
#
# COMPACT_ATOMS: atom_id res chain seq x y z
N MET A 1 -7.56 10.80 -8.13
CA MET A 1 -7.31 9.85 -7.01
C MET A 1 -8.62 9.10 -6.80
N CYS A 2 -8.69 7.77 -6.98
CA CYS A 2 -9.95 7.01 -6.86
C CYS A 2 -10.39 6.89 -5.39
N ASP A 3 -10.86 7.98 -4.79
CA ASP A 3 -11.77 7.98 -3.62
C ASP A 3 -13.12 7.31 -3.92
N ILE A 4 -13.30 6.89 -5.18
CA ILE A 4 -14.47 6.27 -5.79
C ILE A 4 -14.74 4.87 -5.23
N ILE A 5 -13.72 4.13 -4.76
CA ILE A 5 -13.90 2.74 -4.31
C ILE A 5 -14.77 2.66 -3.05
N LEU A 6 -14.67 3.63 -2.13
CA LEU A 6 -15.52 3.73 -0.95
C LEU A 6 -16.82 4.48 -1.24
N THR A 7 -16.78 5.54 -2.05
CA THR A 7 -17.97 6.39 -2.27
C THR A 7 -19.04 5.73 -3.15
N LYS A 8 -18.65 4.93 -4.16
CA LYS A 8 -19.63 4.23 -5.02
C LYS A 8 -20.27 3.01 -4.37
N PHE A 9 -19.59 2.39 -3.39
CA PHE A 9 -20.08 1.23 -2.66
C PHE A 9 -20.56 1.58 -1.24
N ASN A 10 -21.10 2.78 -1.07
CA ASN A 10 -21.72 3.24 0.18
C ASN A 10 -20.83 3.07 1.42
N LYS A 11 -19.55 3.46 1.31
CA LYS A 11 -18.48 3.36 2.32
C LYS A 11 -18.05 1.95 2.69
N ASN A 12 -18.48 0.93 1.95
CA ASN A 12 -18.07 -0.45 2.18
C ASN A 12 -16.81 -0.82 1.39
N CYS A 13 -16.00 -1.71 1.96
CA CYS A 13 -14.76 -2.14 1.33
C CYS A 13 -15.02 -3.19 0.26
N VAL A 14 -14.71 -2.85 -0.99
CA VAL A 14 -14.81 -3.76 -2.15
C VAL A 14 -13.64 -4.76 -2.20
N LEU A 15 -12.51 -4.43 -1.57
CA LEU A 15 -11.34 -5.31 -1.51
C LEU A 15 -11.69 -6.59 -0.73
N TYR A 16 -11.35 -7.75 -1.30
CA TYR A 16 -11.72 -9.08 -0.75
C TYR A 16 -13.21 -9.32 -0.60
N SER A 17 -14.05 -8.66 -1.41
CA SER A 17 -15.47 -8.99 -1.41
C SER A 17 -15.74 -10.33 -2.11
N ASP A 18 -16.66 -11.09 -1.53
CA ASP A 18 -17.19 -12.31 -2.15
C ASP A 18 -18.38 -11.95 -3.03
N VAL A 19 -18.39 -12.49 -4.25
CA VAL A 19 -19.51 -12.31 -5.18
C VAL A 19 -20.37 -13.57 -5.12
N VAL A 20 -21.59 -13.42 -4.62
CA VAL A 20 -22.60 -14.48 -4.57
C VAL A 20 -23.64 -14.21 -5.64
N TYR A 21 -23.92 -15.20 -6.48
CA TYR A 21 -24.98 -15.18 -7.46
C TYR A 21 -26.27 -15.61 -6.78
N GLU A 22 -27.23 -14.70 -6.68
CA GLU A 22 -28.58 -15.04 -6.21
C GLU A 22 -29.55 -14.95 -7.38
N HIS A 23 -30.39 -15.98 -7.52
CA HIS A 23 -31.51 -15.97 -8.45
C HIS A 23 -32.71 -15.30 -7.78
N TYR A 24 -33.38 -14.39 -8.49
CA TYR A 24 -34.71 -13.93 -8.09
C TYR A 24 -35.73 -14.47 -9.09
N ASN A 25 -36.62 -15.34 -8.61
CA ASN A 25 -37.76 -15.82 -9.36
C ASN A 25 -39.01 -15.05 -8.94
N GLU A 26 -39.11 -13.75 -9.26
CA GLU A 26 -40.43 -13.11 -9.33
C GLU A 26 -40.86 -13.04 -10.78
N THR A 27 -41.83 -13.90 -11.11
CA THR A 27 -42.77 -13.79 -12.23
C THR A 27 -42.18 -13.27 -13.56
N ASN A 28 -41.77 -14.22 -14.40
CA ASN A 28 -41.47 -14.09 -15.83
C ASN A 28 -40.17 -13.39 -16.26
N ASP A 29 -39.32 -12.95 -15.35
CA ASP A 29 -38.02 -12.37 -15.73
C ASP A 29 -36.89 -13.02 -14.91
N ASN A 30 -36.03 -13.79 -15.57
CA ASN A 30 -34.89 -14.49 -14.94
C ASN A 30 -33.76 -13.49 -14.67
N ASN A 31 -34.02 -12.48 -13.85
CA ASN A 31 -33.06 -11.43 -13.55
C ASN A 31 -32.06 -11.92 -12.48
N VAL A 32 -30.79 -11.91 -12.85
CA VAL A 32 -29.66 -12.34 -12.02
C VAL A 32 -28.97 -11.09 -11.53
N TYR A 33 -28.77 -10.98 -10.22
CA TYR A 33 -28.12 -9.83 -9.61
C TYR A 33 -26.86 -10.26 -8.86
N PHE A 34 -25.87 -9.38 -8.84
CA PHE A 34 -24.68 -9.57 -8.05
C PHE A 34 -24.94 -9.17 -6.60
N ARG A 35 -24.86 -10.14 -5.68
CA ARG A 35 -24.75 -9.83 -4.25
C ARG A 35 -23.27 -9.80 -3.88
N ILE A 36 -22.76 -8.59 -3.62
CA ILE A 36 -21.44 -8.41 -3.04
C ILE A 36 -21.53 -8.59 -1.52
N ARG A 37 -20.77 -9.52 -0.96
CA ARG A 37 -20.46 -9.54 0.48
C ARG A 37 -19.17 -8.78 0.67
N PHE A 38 -19.28 -7.58 1.24
CA PHE A 38 -18.13 -6.72 1.48
C PHE A 38 -17.14 -7.39 2.45
N GLY A 39 -15.85 -7.24 2.16
CA GLY A 39 -14.78 -7.73 3.02
C GLY A 39 -14.72 -6.95 4.33
N ALA A 40 -13.99 -7.48 5.32
CA ALA A 40 -13.86 -6.86 6.64
C ALA A 40 -13.32 -5.41 6.52
N SER A 41 -14.02 -4.46 7.17
CA SER A 41 -13.65 -3.03 7.16
C SER A 41 -12.24 -2.75 7.72
N SER A 42 -11.67 -3.69 8.48
CA SER A 42 -10.30 -3.61 9.02
C SER A 42 -9.24 -3.46 7.93
N VAL A 43 -9.37 -4.16 6.80
CA VAL A 43 -8.40 -4.12 5.70
C VAL A 43 -8.40 -2.76 5.00
N CYS A 44 -9.59 -2.18 4.81
CA CYS A 44 -9.74 -0.86 4.20
C CYS A 44 -9.19 0.24 5.09
N ASN A 45 -9.52 0.19 6.39
CA ASN A 45 -9.05 1.16 7.36
C ASN A 45 -7.53 1.09 7.52
N TYR A 46 -6.94 -0.12 7.46
CA TYR A 46 -5.49 -0.30 7.45
C TYR A 46 -4.87 0.37 6.21
N ASN A 47 -5.38 0.12 5.01
CA ASN A 47 -4.84 0.74 3.79
C ASN A 47 -4.95 2.27 3.83
N LEU A 48 -6.10 2.81 4.24
CA LEU A 48 -6.31 4.27 4.35
C LEU A 48 -5.40 4.88 5.41
N ALA A 49 -5.32 4.27 6.59
CA ALA A 49 -4.49 4.73 7.69
C ALA A 49 -3.01 4.70 7.30
N VAL A 50 -2.51 3.57 6.77
CA VAL A 50 -1.09 3.46 6.43
C VAL A 50 -0.73 4.46 5.32
N THR A 51 -1.52 4.55 4.26
CA THR A 51 -1.16 5.43 3.13
C THR A 51 -1.28 6.91 3.51
N ALA A 52 -2.38 7.34 4.14
CA ALA A 52 -2.61 8.75 4.42
C ALA A 52 -1.81 9.25 5.64
N ILE A 53 -1.83 8.48 6.74
CA ILE A 53 -1.21 8.91 8.00
C ILE A 53 0.31 8.86 7.87
N PHE A 54 0.89 7.79 7.31
CA PHE A 54 2.34 7.73 7.18
C PHE A 54 2.84 8.77 6.21
N SER A 55 2.22 8.99 5.04
CA SER A 55 2.70 10.02 4.10
C SER A 55 2.71 11.43 4.71
N ILE A 56 1.71 11.80 5.51
CA ILE A 56 1.64 13.14 6.12
C ILE A 56 2.58 13.26 7.34
N ILE A 57 2.52 12.29 8.27
CA ILE A 57 3.32 12.32 9.49
C ILE A 57 4.81 12.22 9.15
N TYR A 58 5.16 11.35 8.21
CA TYR A 58 6.54 11.18 7.80
C TYR A 58 7.12 12.45 7.18
N SER A 59 6.38 13.07 6.24
CA SER A 59 6.86 14.29 5.56
C SER A 59 7.04 15.45 6.55
N SER A 60 6.13 15.59 7.51
CA SER A 60 6.21 16.62 8.54
C SER A 60 7.33 16.35 9.56
N ALA A 61 7.49 15.10 10.01
CA ALA A 61 8.57 14.70 10.91
C ALA A 61 9.94 14.92 10.27
N MET A 62 10.07 14.68 8.96
CA MET A 62 11.33 14.90 8.24
C MET A 62 11.71 16.37 8.14
N ILE A 63 10.76 17.23 7.78
CA ILE A 63 10.99 18.68 7.73
C ILE A 63 11.35 19.19 9.13
N ALA A 64 10.62 18.77 10.17
CA ALA A 64 10.91 19.15 11.55
C ALA A 64 12.30 18.67 12.01
N GLY A 65 12.68 17.43 11.67
CA GLY A 65 14.00 16.87 11.97
C GLY A 65 15.12 17.64 11.28
N TYR A 66 14.95 18.00 10.00
CA TYR A 66 15.93 18.76 9.24
C TYR A 66 16.13 20.18 9.80
N ILE A 67 15.02 20.84 10.15
CA ILE A 67 15.02 22.17 10.78
C ILE A 67 15.71 22.10 12.15
N PHE A 68 15.38 21.11 12.97
CA PHE A 68 15.96 20.93 14.30
C PHE A 68 17.48 20.70 14.24
N ILE A 69 17.95 19.88 13.30
CA ILE A 69 19.38 19.65 13.07
C ILE A 69 20.05 20.95 12.60
N TYR A 70 19.45 21.67 11.66
CA TYR A 70 19.98 22.94 11.15
C TYR A 70 20.13 24.02 12.23
N PHE A 71 19.13 24.19 13.11
CA PHE A 71 19.21 25.13 14.23
C PHE A 71 20.21 24.68 15.29
N ARG A 72 20.34 23.36 15.51
CA ARG A 72 21.33 22.84 16.45
C ARG A 72 22.74 22.95 15.89
N ASP A 73 23.01 22.85 14.61
CA ASP A 73 24.39 22.83 14.08
C ASP A 73 25.24 24.06 14.50
N LYS A 74 24.61 25.16 14.93
CA LYS A 74 25.27 26.34 15.52
C LYS A 74 25.87 26.17 16.94
N GLY A 75 25.62 25.07 17.64
CA GLY A 75 26.14 24.85 19.00
C GLY A 75 27.05 23.63 19.07
N ASP A 76 28.26 23.76 19.59
CA ASP A 76 29.33 22.76 19.56
C ASP A 76 28.94 21.30 19.89
N LYS A 77 29.66 20.36 19.23
CA LYS A 77 29.72 18.88 19.39
C LYS A 77 28.51 18.09 18.82
N LYS A 78 28.47 17.86 17.48
CA LYS A 78 27.24 17.39 16.79
C LYS A 78 27.38 16.32 15.71
N ILE A 79 28.56 15.73 15.51
CA ILE A 79 28.75 14.78 14.41
C ILE A 79 28.04 13.44 14.70
N ASP A 80 28.19 12.83 15.88
CA ASP A 80 27.60 11.51 16.18
C ASP A 80 26.06 11.47 16.19
N LEU A 81 25.39 12.50 16.73
CA LEU A 81 23.92 12.51 16.83
C LEU A 81 23.26 12.60 15.45
N ALA A 82 23.86 13.35 14.52
CA ALA A 82 23.37 13.44 13.14
C ALA A 82 23.52 12.11 12.39
N HIS A 83 24.60 11.36 12.65
CA HIS A 83 24.84 10.04 12.04
C HIS A 83 23.82 9.01 12.53
N ILE A 84 23.58 8.95 13.85
CA ILE A 84 22.59 8.04 14.43
C ILE A 84 21.18 8.40 13.94
N ALA A 85 20.82 9.69 13.89
CA ALA A 85 19.53 10.13 13.37
C ALA A 85 19.33 9.75 11.90
N PHE A 86 20.37 9.88 11.07
CA PHE A 86 20.33 9.49 9.67
C PHE A 86 20.22 7.97 9.47
N LEU A 87 20.85 7.18 10.34
CA LEU A 87 20.72 5.72 10.34
C LEU A 87 19.30 5.28 10.74
N ILE A 88 18.75 5.84 11.82
CA ILE A 88 17.37 5.56 12.26
C ILE A 88 16.37 5.94 11.16
N HIS A 89 16.60 7.06 10.49
CA HIS A 89 15.80 7.49 9.35
C HIS A 89 15.83 6.45 8.22
N CYS A 90 17.03 6.02 7.81
CA CYS A 90 17.18 5.00 6.77
C CYS A 90 16.52 3.66 7.15
N LEU A 91 16.62 3.24 8.41
CA LEU A 91 15.90 2.05 8.91
C LEU A 91 14.37 2.23 8.85
N THR A 92 13.89 3.43 9.18
CA THR A 92 12.46 3.75 9.11
C THR A 92 11.96 3.72 7.67
N GLU A 93 12.73 4.24 6.70
CA GLU A 93 12.41 4.13 5.26
C GLU A 93 12.21 2.69 4.83
N MET A 94 13.17 1.84 5.20
CA MET A 94 13.13 0.42 4.84
C MET A 94 11.94 -0.29 5.47
N ALA A 95 11.63 0.02 6.73
CA ALA A 95 10.46 -0.52 7.42
C ALA A 95 9.14 -0.08 6.75
N VAL A 96 9.02 1.20 6.38
CA VAL A 96 7.84 1.72 5.67
C VAL A 96 7.73 1.09 4.29
N ALA A 97 8.83 0.96 3.54
CA ALA A 97 8.82 0.28 2.24
C ALA A 97 8.30 -1.16 2.34
N LEU A 98 8.67 -1.91 3.38
CA LEU A 98 8.13 -3.26 3.63
C LEU A 98 6.62 -3.24 3.91
N LEU A 99 6.12 -2.28 4.70
CA LEU A 99 4.69 -2.13 4.93
C LEU A 99 3.94 -1.80 3.63
N MET A 100 4.51 -0.96 2.77
CA MET A 100 3.92 -0.64 1.46
C MET A 100 3.93 -1.84 0.51
N LEU A 101 4.94 -2.70 0.58
CA LEU A 101 4.95 -3.98 -0.16
C LEU A 101 3.78 -4.87 0.27
N VAL A 102 3.57 -5.05 1.58
CA VAL A 102 2.45 -5.83 2.12
C VAL A 102 1.12 -5.26 1.63
N LEU A 103 0.96 -3.93 1.63
CA LEU A 103 -0.23 -3.26 1.09
C LEU A 103 -0.42 -3.52 -0.40
N ALA A 104 0.62 -3.35 -1.21
CA ALA A 104 0.54 -3.60 -2.65
C ALA A 104 0.14 -5.07 -2.95
N CYS A 105 0.70 -6.03 -2.19
CA CYS A 105 0.33 -7.43 -2.26
C CYS A 105 -1.14 -7.65 -1.85
N MET A 106 -1.58 -7.06 -0.74
CA MET A 106 -2.97 -7.17 -0.26
C MET A 106 -3.98 -6.63 -1.27
N VAL A 107 -3.70 -5.46 -1.87
CA VAL A 107 -4.56 -4.84 -2.90
C VAL A 107 -4.59 -5.70 -4.16
N SER A 108 -3.44 -6.18 -4.62
CA SER A 108 -3.35 -7.04 -5.81
C SER A 108 -4.09 -8.37 -5.63
N ALA A 109 -3.93 -9.01 -4.46
CA ALA A 109 -4.63 -10.25 -4.13
C ALA A 109 -6.13 -10.03 -3.97
N GLY A 110 -6.56 -8.94 -3.32
CA GLY A 110 -7.97 -8.57 -3.18
C GLY A 110 -8.64 -8.30 -4.53
N PHE A 111 -7.95 -7.62 -5.46
CA PHE A 111 -8.43 -7.40 -6.82
C PHE A 111 -8.55 -8.71 -7.60
N THR A 112 -7.56 -9.59 -7.49
CA THR A 112 -7.57 -10.91 -8.13
C THR A 112 -8.69 -11.78 -7.58
N HIS A 113 -8.92 -11.77 -6.27
CA HIS A 113 -9.99 -12.52 -5.62
C HIS A 113 -11.37 -12.07 -6.11
N LEU A 114 -11.61 -10.76 -6.12
CA LEU A 114 -12.84 -10.18 -6.63
C LEU A 114 -13.08 -10.57 -8.09
N CYS A 115 -12.08 -10.40 -8.95
CA CYS A 115 -12.21 -10.76 -10.36
C CYS A 115 -12.46 -12.27 -10.57
N LYS A 116 -11.80 -13.13 -9.79
CA LYS A 116 -12.07 -14.58 -9.83
C LYS A 116 -13.53 -14.87 -9.47
N GLY A 117 -14.04 -14.31 -8.37
CA GLY A 117 -15.42 -14.48 -7.94
C GLY A 117 -16.46 -14.03 -8.99
N ILE A 118 -16.16 -12.96 -9.74
CA ILE A 118 -17.00 -12.46 -10.85
C ILE A 118 -16.95 -13.37 -12.08
N THR A 119 -15.80 -13.99 -12.37
CA THR A 119 -15.63 -14.85 -13.55
C THR A 119 -16.01 -16.31 -13.31
N SER A 120 -16.02 -16.78 -12.06
CA SER A 120 -16.30 -18.17 -11.70
C SER A 120 -17.78 -18.49 -11.53
N GLY A 121 -18.67 -17.53 -11.80
CA GLY A 121 -20.11 -17.70 -11.67
C GLY A 121 -20.79 -18.54 -12.75
N PRO A 122 -22.05 -18.94 -12.53
CA PRO A 122 -22.85 -19.70 -13.49
C PRO A 122 -23.12 -18.90 -14.78
N TYR A 123 -23.17 -17.58 -14.70
CA TYR A 123 -23.18 -16.67 -15.83
C TYR A 123 -21.74 -16.24 -16.06
N SER A 124 -20.98 -17.09 -16.75
CA SER A 124 -19.56 -16.88 -17.03
C SER A 124 -19.35 -15.53 -17.73
N VAL A 125 -19.12 -14.47 -16.94
CA VAL A 125 -18.78 -13.15 -17.47
C VAL A 125 -17.40 -13.30 -18.10
N PRO A 126 -17.24 -13.03 -19.40
CA PRO A 126 -16.01 -13.40 -20.13
C PRO A 126 -14.77 -12.70 -19.60
N SER A 127 -14.92 -11.56 -18.91
CA SER A 127 -13.84 -10.86 -18.22
C SER A 127 -14.36 -10.04 -17.05
N CYS A 128 -13.49 -9.82 -16.05
CA CYS A 128 -13.78 -8.94 -14.92
C CYS A 128 -14.11 -7.50 -15.35
N SER A 129 -13.49 -7.02 -16.45
CA SER A 129 -13.82 -5.71 -17.04
C SER A 129 -15.22 -5.67 -17.65
N HIS A 130 -15.77 -6.80 -18.10
CA HIS A 130 -17.11 -6.84 -18.68
C HIS A 130 -18.20 -6.76 -17.60
N ALA A 131 -17.86 -7.07 -16.34
CA ALA A 131 -18.79 -6.94 -15.23
C ALA A 131 -19.17 -5.48 -14.92
N GLU A 132 -18.38 -4.50 -15.38
CA GLU A 132 -18.75 -3.08 -15.32
C GLU A 132 -20.01 -2.75 -16.13
N LYS A 133 -20.32 -3.56 -17.15
CA LYS A 133 -21.50 -3.40 -18.02
C LYS A 133 -22.74 -4.13 -17.50
N PHE A 134 -22.61 -4.88 -16.42
CA PHE A 134 -23.70 -5.65 -15.86
C PHE A 134 -24.66 -4.72 -15.11
N LYS A 135 -25.95 -4.80 -15.46
CA LYS A 135 -26.94 -3.79 -15.09
C LYS A 135 -27.40 -3.88 -13.64
N ASP A 136 -27.33 -5.07 -13.04
CA ASP A 136 -27.87 -5.34 -11.70
C ASP A 136 -26.82 -5.66 -10.65
N TRP A 137 -26.23 -4.59 -10.10
CA TRP A 137 -25.44 -4.60 -8.86
C TRP A 137 -26.28 -4.24 -7.63
N ARG A 138 -27.57 -4.60 -7.63
CA ARG A 138 -28.52 -4.42 -6.52
C ARG A 138 -28.55 -2.99 -5.96
N GLY A 139 -28.58 -1.99 -6.84
CA GLY A 139 -28.62 -0.57 -6.47
C GLY A 139 -27.27 0.09 -6.19
N HIS A 140 -26.14 -0.60 -6.37
CA HIS A 140 -24.82 0.00 -6.35
C HIS A 140 -24.36 0.41 -7.75
N ASP A 141 -23.80 1.61 -7.89
CA ASP A 141 -23.17 2.05 -9.14
C ASP A 141 -21.77 1.43 -9.26
N ALA A 142 -21.66 0.30 -9.95
CA ALA A 142 -20.38 -0.35 -10.24
C ALA A 142 -19.68 0.20 -11.49
N THR A 143 -20.13 1.32 -12.07
CA THR A 143 -19.53 1.89 -13.28
C THR A 143 -18.05 2.24 -13.04
N ASN A 144 -17.16 1.74 -13.90
CA ASN A 144 -15.70 1.93 -13.86
C ASN A 144 -14.99 1.31 -12.63
N PHE A 145 -15.59 0.34 -11.94
CA PHE A 145 -14.96 -0.28 -10.77
C PHE A 145 -13.62 -0.96 -11.11
N TYR A 146 -13.55 -1.67 -12.24
CA TYR A 146 -12.36 -2.40 -12.66
C TYR A 146 -11.23 -1.42 -13.00
N THR A 147 -11.56 -0.35 -13.72
CA THR A 147 -10.58 0.70 -14.04
C THR A 147 -10.06 1.37 -12.77
N CYS A 148 -10.93 1.71 -11.82
CA CYS A 148 -10.49 2.32 -10.56
C CYS A 148 -9.63 1.36 -9.70
N LEU A 149 -10.00 0.08 -9.59
CA LEU A 149 -9.21 -0.90 -8.85
C LEU A 149 -7.85 -1.17 -9.51
N ALA A 150 -7.80 -1.23 -10.84
CA ALA A 150 -6.55 -1.37 -11.58
C ALA A 150 -5.62 -0.17 -11.33
N VAL A 151 -6.14 1.06 -11.40
CA VAL A 151 -5.37 2.28 -11.10
C VAL A 151 -4.93 2.32 -9.64
N ALA A 152 -5.78 1.91 -8.70
CA ALA A 152 -5.42 1.85 -7.28
C ALA A 152 -4.30 0.82 -7.01
N THR A 153 -4.37 -0.34 -7.66
CA THR A 153 -3.34 -1.38 -7.58
C THR A 153 -2.02 -0.87 -8.14
N ALA A 154 -2.03 -0.27 -9.33
CA ALA A 154 -0.85 0.34 -9.93
C ALA A 154 -0.27 1.45 -9.04
N GLY A 155 -1.13 2.31 -8.48
CA GLY A 155 -0.73 3.38 -7.56
C GLY A 155 -0.04 2.85 -6.30
N ALA A 156 -0.51 1.74 -5.72
CA ALA A 156 0.13 1.09 -4.58
C ALA A 156 1.54 0.57 -4.93
N TRP A 157 1.70 -0.03 -6.10
CA TRP A 157 3.01 -0.49 -6.59
C TRP A 157 3.97 0.67 -6.89
N PHE A 158 3.51 1.74 -7.52
CA PHE A 158 4.33 2.92 -7.75
C PHE A 158 4.79 3.54 -6.42
N GLN A 159 3.88 3.66 -5.47
CA GLN A 159 4.20 4.16 -4.13
C GLN A 159 5.27 3.29 -3.46
N PHE A 160 5.14 1.96 -3.50
CA PHE A 160 6.19 1.05 -3.01
C PHE A 160 7.54 1.30 -3.68
N VAL A 161 7.59 1.44 -5.01
CA VAL A 161 8.84 1.70 -5.75
C VAL A 161 9.47 3.02 -5.34
N PHE A 162 8.67 4.08 -5.14
CA PHE A 162 9.20 5.36 -4.67
C PHE A 162 9.84 5.26 -3.28
N TRP A 163 9.19 4.58 -2.33
CA TRP A 163 9.75 4.34 -1.00
C TRP A 163 11.02 3.48 -1.05
N LEU A 164 11.04 2.46 -1.91
CA LEU A 164 12.22 1.63 -2.11
C LEU A 164 13.40 2.44 -2.67
N LEU A 165 13.17 3.26 -3.70
CA LEU A 165 14.20 4.12 -4.29
C LEU A 165 14.74 5.13 -3.26
N GLN A 166 13.86 5.72 -2.45
CA GLN A 166 14.25 6.64 -1.38
C GLN A 166 15.16 5.95 -0.36
N GLY A 167 14.77 4.75 0.10
CA GLY A 167 15.61 3.92 0.97
C GLY A 167 16.96 3.57 0.34
N LEU A 168 16.97 3.12 -0.92
CA LEU A 168 18.18 2.78 -1.66
C LEU A 168 19.13 3.97 -1.82
N PHE A 169 18.62 5.15 -2.15
CA PHE A 169 19.43 6.37 -2.20
C PHE A 169 19.97 6.77 -0.82
N GLY A 170 19.18 6.57 0.24
CA GLY A 170 19.62 6.75 1.63
C GLY A 170 20.77 5.84 2.00
N VAL A 171 20.64 4.53 1.76
CA VAL A 171 21.70 3.53 1.99
C VAL A 171 22.92 3.81 1.13
N TRP A 172 22.74 4.14 -0.15
CA TRP A 172 23.84 4.45 -1.05
C TRP A 172 24.62 5.68 -0.58
N LYS A 173 23.92 6.71 -0.10
CA LYS A 173 24.54 7.88 0.50
C LYS A 173 25.28 7.54 1.81
N LEU A 174 24.70 6.71 2.67
CA LEU A 174 25.36 6.18 3.88
C LEU A 174 26.68 5.47 3.54
N TRP A 175 26.62 4.57 2.55
CA TRP A 175 27.78 3.80 2.10
C TRP A 175 28.85 4.70 1.50
N ARG A 176 28.48 5.65 0.62
CA ARG A 176 29.43 6.59 0.00
C ARG A 176 30.12 7.49 1.04
N LEU A 177 29.39 7.95 2.05
CA LEU A 177 29.93 8.84 3.08
C LEU A 177 30.71 8.10 4.18
N ASN A 178 30.81 6.76 4.11
CA ASN A 178 31.44 5.92 5.13
C ASN A 178 30.95 6.23 6.56
N MET A 179 29.70 6.70 6.66
CA MET A 179 29.05 7.14 7.91
C MET A 179 28.39 5.98 8.65
N LEU A 180 28.69 4.73 8.29
CA LEU A 180 28.35 3.61 9.14
C LEU A 180 29.03 3.86 10.48
N PRO A 181 28.28 3.92 11.61
CA PRO A 181 28.92 3.94 12.90
C PRO A 181 29.88 2.77 12.92
N VAL A 182 31.14 3.03 13.26
CA VAL A 182 32.15 2.00 13.50
C VAL A 182 31.45 0.93 14.32
N LEU A 183 31.16 -0.22 13.70
CA LEU A 183 30.45 -1.30 14.39
C LEU A 183 31.18 -1.51 15.71
N PRO A 184 30.48 -1.54 16.85
CA PRO A 184 31.14 -1.78 18.12
C PRO A 184 31.95 -3.08 17.99
N ASP A 185 33.17 -3.10 18.53
CA ASP A 185 34.20 -4.09 18.18
C ASP A 185 33.77 -5.56 18.30
N TRP A 186 32.70 -5.85 19.05
CA TRP A 186 32.10 -7.17 19.19
C TRP A 186 31.32 -7.67 17.95
N LEU A 187 30.96 -6.80 17.00
CA LEU A 187 30.24 -7.15 15.77
C LEU A 187 31.15 -7.10 14.52
N LYS A 188 32.45 -6.81 14.68
CA LYS A 188 33.42 -7.05 13.61
C LYS A 188 33.52 -8.55 13.40
N LEU A 189 33.01 -9.03 12.27
CA LEU A 189 33.35 -10.37 11.76
C LEU A 189 34.89 -10.49 11.80
N PRO A 190 35.46 -11.56 12.40
CA PRO A 190 36.89 -11.75 12.37
C PRO A 190 37.28 -11.86 10.90
N CYS A 191 37.92 -10.81 10.38
CA CYS A 191 38.62 -10.89 9.11
C CYS A 191 39.58 -12.06 9.23
N VAL A 192 39.38 -13.06 8.38
CA VAL A 192 40.31 -14.14 8.13
C VAL A 192 41.64 -13.51 7.72
N THR A 193 42.56 -13.35 8.66
CA THR A 193 43.97 -13.26 8.36
C THR A 193 44.41 -14.67 8.00
N SER A 194 44.36 -14.98 6.71
CA SER A 194 45.12 -16.10 6.14
C SER A 194 46.60 -15.76 6.28
N ALA A 195 47.25 -16.42 7.24
CA ALA A 195 48.69 -16.62 7.23
C ALA A 195 49.08 -17.61 6.13
#